data_AF-A0AAN0J9L7-F1
#
_entry.id   AF-A0AAN0J9L7-F1
#
_cell.length_a   1.000
_cell.length_b   1.000
_cell.length_c   1.000
_cell.angle_alpha   90.00
_cell.angle_beta   90.00
_cell.angle_gamma   90.00
#
_symmetry.space_group_name_H-M   'P 1'
#
loop_
_entity.id
_entity.type
_entity.pdbx_description
1 polymer ?
#
loop_
_entity_poly.entity_id
_entity_poly.type
_entity_poly.pdbx_seq_one_letter_code
_entity_poly.pdbx_strand_id
1 'polypeptide(L)'
;MIATKLMYSLMIIIVIINTVNGNCPDDEKETTSPVVTITNTSVNATPECVMPTDCKAWKELGIKQNGVYPIKPDNGPAFQVYCDMETDGGGWTVFQRRQDGSVDFYRNWTDYENGFGDLTGEFWLGLSKIRHLTKEGSNTLRVDLGDFEGNTAYANYSTFSVSNGSTEYILTVGGYSGTAGDSLSSYHNGRRFSTKDNDNDFRSRNCAQVYTGAWWYNDCAYANLNGHYFNTAARNHQGIIWRHWKGYDVSLKFSEMKTRRNKRIFSIMIATKLMYSLMIIIVIINTVNGNCPENEKEKPFPFVTNTSVNATLECVMPTDCKAWKELGKNQSGVYPITPDNGPAFQVYCDMETDGGGWTVFQRRQDGSVDFYRNWTDYENGFGDLTGEFWLGLSKIHRLTKEGSNTLRVDLEDFEGNTAYANYSTFSVGDGSTEYILTVGGYSGTAGDSLTWHNGRRFTTRDNDNDAWDNNCAEFRNGAWWYNQCAFSNLNGIYFKTATDNYKGINWRFWKNSHYTLKFTEMKTRRNN
;
A
#
# COMPACT_ATOMS: atom_id res chain seq x y z
N MET A 1 31.45 21.85 -32.95
CA MET A 1 31.42 20.39 -32.74
C MET A 1 30.65 20.14 -31.45
N ILE A 2 29.68 19.24 -31.34
CA ILE A 2 29.10 18.30 -32.33
C ILE A 2 27.58 18.52 -32.35
N ALA A 3 26.97 18.57 -33.53
CA ALA A 3 25.51 18.57 -33.69
C ALA A 3 25.09 17.22 -34.29
N THR A 4 24.44 16.37 -33.49
CA THR A 4 24.08 15.01 -33.89
C THR A 4 22.74 15.01 -34.63
N LYS A 5 22.66 14.27 -35.75
CA LYS A 5 21.46 14.16 -36.58
C LYS A 5 20.32 13.50 -35.82
N LEU A 6 19.10 13.99 -36.02
CA LEU A 6 17.87 13.22 -35.89
C LEU A 6 17.34 12.91 -37.30
N MET A 7 17.16 11.63 -37.61
CA MET A 7 16.56 11.19 -38.87
C MET A 7 15.04 11.17 -38.73
N TYR A 8 14.34 11.88 -39.62
CA TYR A 8 12.89 11.76 -39.74
C TYR A 8 12.55 10.51 -40.55
N SER A 9 11.80 9.58 -39.96
CA SER A 9 11.21 8.45 -40.69
C SER A 9 9.88 8.87 -41.29
N LEU A 10 9.76 8.81 -42.63
CA LEU A 10 8.53 9.17 -43.33
C LEU A 10 7.59 7.96 -43.36
N MET A 11 6.67 7.89 -42.39
CA MET A 11 5.71 6.78 -42.29
C MET A 11 4.53 6.96 -43.24
N ILE A 12 4.66 6.43 -44.45
CA ILE A 12 3.57 6.36 -45.45
C ILE A 12 2.62 5.22 -45.07
N ILE A 13 1.32 5.52 -44.94
CA ILE A 13 0.26 4.52 -44.77
C ILE A 13 -0.53 4.44 -46.08
N ILE A 14 -0.37 3.32 -46.78
CA ILE A 14 -1.18 2.98 -47.97
C ILE A 14 -2.35 2.13 -47.49
N VAL A 15 -3.58 2.57 -47.76
CA VAL A 15 -4.80 1.83 -47.44
C VAL A 15 -5.36 1.26 -48.74
N ILE A 16 -5.17 -0.05 -48.94
CA ILE A 16 -5.76 -0.77 -50.07
C ILE A 16 -7.11 -1.33 -49.63
N ILE A 17 -8.20 -0.87 -50.24
CA ILE A 17 -9.55 -1.36 -50.01
C ILE A 17 -9.96 -2.19 -51.22
N ASN A 18 -9.80 -3.51 -51.11
CA ASN A 18 -10.33 -4.45 -52.09
C ASN A 18 -11.80 -4.71 -51.76
N THR A 19 -12.70 -4.45 -52.70
CA THR A 19 -14.14 -4.72 -52.58
C THR A 19 -14.56 -5.74 -53.62
N VAL A 20 -15.34 -6.74 -53.19
CA VAL A 20 -15.71 -7.90 -54.02
C VAL A 20 -17.22 -8.06 -53.97
N ASN A 21 -17.90 -7.65 -55.04
CA ASN A 21 -19.31 -7.99 -55.25
C ASN A 21 -19.38 -9.33 -56.01
N GLY A 22 -18.78 -10.36 -55.40
CA GLY A 22 -18.38 -11.63 -56.02
C GLY A 22 -19.05 -12.87 -55.41
N ASN A 23 -18.93 -14.00 -56.12
CA ASN A 23 -19.94 -14.41 -57.13
C ASN A 23 -19.21 -14.48 -58.52
N CYS A 24 -19.19 -15.45 -59.49
CA CYS A 24 -19.59 -16.89 -59.67
C CYS A 24 -20.75 -17.29 -60.67
N PRO A 25 -20.55 -17.37 -62.00
CA PRO A 25 -21.09 -18.57 -62.67
C PRO A 25 -20.08 -19.34 -63.52
N ASP A 26 -20.08 -20.64 -63.26
CA ASP A 26 -19.70 -21.82 -64.04
C ASP A 26 -18.36 -21.89 -64.82
N ASP A 27 -17.62 -22.94 -64.42
CA ASP A 27 -16.75 -23.84 -65.18
C ASP A 27 -15.23 -23.61 -65.39
N GLU A 28 -14.55 -24.77 -65.32
CA GLU A 28 -13.17 -25.15 -65.65
C GLU A 28 -11.92 -24.57 -64.93
N LYS A 29 -11.18 -25.53 -64.34
CA LYS A 29 -9.71 -25.68 -64.21
C LYS A 29 -8.87 -24.89 -63.16
N GLU A 30 -8.32 -25.71 -62.27
CA GLU A 30 -6.91 -25.77 -61.81
C GLU A 30 -6.19 -24.56 -61.18
N THR A 31 -5.83 -24.77 -59.89
CA THR A 31 -4.55 -24.35 -59.27
C THR A 31 -4.25 -22.86 -59.06
N THR A 32 -4.52 -22.34 -57.87
CA THR A 32 -3.49 -22.14 -56.80
C THR A 32 -4.07 -21.31 -55.63
N SER A 33 -3.92 -21.80 -54.40
CA SER A 33 -4.38 -21.05 -53.20
C SER A 33 -3.30 -20.06 -52.73
N PRO A 34 -3.61 -18.76 -52.55
CA PRO A 34 -2.69 -17.82 -51.93
C PRO A 34 -2.62 -18.05 -50.41
N VAL A 35 -1.40 -18.12 -49.88
CA VAL A 35 -1.17 -18.17 -48.42
C VAL A 35 -1.38 -16.78 -47.82
N VAL A 36 -2.38 -16.63 -46.95
CA VAL A 36 -2.65 -15.37 -46.23
C VAL A 36 -1.81 -15.33 -44.96
N THR A 37 -0.68 -14.63 -45.02
CA THR A 37 0.17 -14.37 -43.84
C THR A 37 -0.49 -13.34 -42.92
N ILE A 38 -1.17 -13.78 -41.86
CA ILE A 38 -1.77 -12.90 -40.86
C ILE A 38 -0.69 -12.30 -39.96
N THR A 39 -0.26 -11.08 -40.24
CA THR A 39 0.61 -10.31 -39.33
C THR A 39 -0.20 -9.74 -38.18
N ASN A 40 -0.46 -10.55 -37.15
CA ASN A 40 -1.02 -10.07 -35.89
C ASN A 40 -0.06 -9.07 -35.24
N THR A 41 -0.41 -7.78 -35.26
CA THR A 41 0.24 -6.76 -34.42
C THR A 41 -0.23 -6.90 -32.97
N SER A 42 0.20 -7.98 -32.31
CA SER A 42 0.05 -8.15 -30.87
C SER A 42 0.87 -7.09 -30.14
N VAL A 43 0.20 -6.10 -29.55
CA VAL A 43 0.84 -5.13 -28.66
C VAL A 43 1.18 -5.86 -27.36
N ASN A 44 2.38 -6.44 -27.30
CA ASN A 44 2.92 -7.10 -26.10
C ASN A 44 3.32 -6.08 -25.03
N ALA A 45 2.36 -5.27 -24.60
CA ALA A 45 2.43 -4.51 -23.36
C ALA A 45 1.99 -5.44 -22.22
N THR A 46 2.95 -5.97 -21.47
CA THR A 46 2.68 -6.68 -20.20
C THR A 46 1.87 -5.75 -19.28
N PRO A 47 0.75 -6.20 -18.68
CA PRO A 47 -0.04 -5.38 -17.77
C PRO A 47 0.81 -4.86 -16.60
N GLU A 48 1.17 -3.59 -16.63
CA GLU A 48 1.82 -2.96 -15.48
C GLU A 48 0.75 -2.56 -14.47
N CYS A 49 0.54 -3.42 -13.47
CA CYS A 49 -0.33 -3.16 -12.33
C CYS A 49 0.34 -2.10 -11.43
N VAL A 50 0.21 -0.83 -11.84
CA VAL A 50 0.75 0.35 -11.16
C VAL A 50 0.01 0.55 -9.84
N MET A 51 0.76 0.70 -8.74
CA MET A 51 0.16 0.99 -7.42
C MET A 51 -0.70 2.27 -7.48
N PRO A 52 -1.98 2.23 -7.06
CA PRO A 52 -2.89 3.37 -7.18
C PRO A 52 -2.37 4.65 -6.49
N THR A 53 -2.66 5.81 -7.08
CA THR A 53 -2.12 7.09 -6.59
C THR A 53 -2.79 7.60 -5.32
N ASP A 54 -4.06 7.23 -5.10
CA ASP A 54 -4.89 7.64 -3.97
C ASP A 54 -6.07 6.66 -3.80
N CYS A 55 -6.93 6.91 -2.81
CA CYS A 55 -8.12 6.10 -2.55
C CYS A 55 -9.17 6.18 -3.68
N LYS A 56 -9.13 7.24 -4.48
CA LYS A 56 -10.02 7.39 -5.64
C LYS A 56 -9.61 6.45 -6.77
N ALA A 57 -8.31 6.33 -7.06
CA ALA A 57 -7.80 5.35 -8.01
C ALA A 57 -8.13 3.91 -7.58
N TRP A 58 -8.03 3.58 -6.27
CA TRP A 58 -8.52 2.31 -5.73
C TRP A 58 -10.03 2.09 -5.99
N LYS A 59 -10.85 3.12 -5.79
CA LYS A 59 -12.30 3.04 -6.05
C LYS A 59 -12.65 2.97 -7.54
N GLU A 60 -11.85 3.58 -8.40
CA GLU A 60 -11.97 3.50 -9.86
C GLU A 60 -11.53 2.12 -10.39
N LEU A 61 -10.68 1.38 -9.65
CA LEU A 61 -10.42 -0.06 -9.83
C LEU A 61 -11.50 -0.98 -9.21
N GLY A 62 -12.59 -0.42 -8.68
CA GLY A 62 -13.75 -1.19 -8.20
C GLY A 62 -13.75 -1.60 -6.73
N ILE A 63 -12.73 -1.22 -5.94
CA ILE A 63 -12.72 -1.40 -4.48
C ILE A 63 -13.84 -0.56 -3.84
N LYS A 64 -14.57 -1.14 -2.88
CA LYS A 64 -15.78 -0.53 -2.26
C LYS A 64 -15.73 -0.49 -0.74
N GLN A 65 -14.78 -1.18 -0.12
CA GLN A 65 -14.67 -1.36 1.33
C GLN A 65 -13.82 -0.25 1.94
N ASN A 66 -14.29 0.36 3.03
CA ASN A 66 -13.45 1.21 3.86
C ASN A 66 -12.31 0.39 4.49
N GLY A 67 -11.14 1.00 4.66
CA GLY A 67 -9.99 0.29 5.24
C GLY A 67 -8.65 0.94 4.92
N VAL A 68 -7.56 0.27 5.29
CA VAL A 68 -6.19 0.76 5.06
C VAL A 68 -5.62 0.21 3.76
N TYR A 69 -5.16 1.08 2.86
CA TYR A 69 -4.62 0.69 1.56
C TYR A 69 -3.27 1.38 1.27
N PRO A 70 -2.33 0.71 0.56
CA PRO A 70 -1.10 1.33 0.10
C PRO A 70 -1.37 2.19 -1.13
N ILE A 71 -0.73 3.36 -1.20
CA ILE A 71 -0.82 4.27 -2.35
C ILE A 71 0.56 4.81 -2.72
N LYS A 72 0.71 5.24 -3.98
CA LYS A 72 1.90 5.91 -4.50
C LYS A 72 1.52 7.20 -5.26
N PRO A 73 1.36 8.35 -4.58
CA PRO A 73 0.76 9.55 -5.17
C PRO A 73 1.58 10.21 -6.29
N ASP A 74 2.91 10.06 -6.24
CA ASP A 74 3.87 10.50 -7.25
C ASP A 74 5.10 9.57 -7.26
N ASN A 75 6.20 9.98 -7.87
CA ASN A 75 7.43 9.17 -7.95
C ASN A 75 8.15 8.96 -6.59
N GLY A 76 7.61 9.48 -5.47
CA GLY A 76 8.11 9.24 -4.12
C GLY A 76 7.86 7.82 -3.57
N PRO A 77 8.09 7.60 -2.26
CA PRO A 77 7.83 6.32 -1.62
C PRO A 77 6.33 6.01 -1.54
N ALA A 78 6.00 4.71 -1.53
CA ALA A 78 4.66 4.23 -1.27
C ALA A 78 4.35 4.23 0.23
N PHE A 79 3.12 4.58 0.61
CA PHE A 79 2.69 4.61 2.01
C PHE A 79 1.23 4.17 2.17
N GLN A 80 0.87 3.75 3.39
CA GLN A 80 -0.50 3.37 3.73
C GLN A 80 -1.34 4.58 4.12
N VAL A 81 -2.63 4.55 3.77
CA VAL A 81 -3.65 5.53 4.16
C VAL A 81 -4.95 4.82 4.49
N TYR A 82 -5.81 5.45 5.30
CA TYR A 82 -7.20 5.01 5.41
C TYR A 82 -8.02 5.56 4.23
N CYS A 83 -8.70 4.68 3.51
CA CYS A 83 -9.64 5.01 2.46
C CYS A 83 -11.08 4.91 2.95
N ASP A 84 -11.82 5.99 2.74
CA ASP A 84 -13.27 6.07 2.86
C ASP A 84 -13.86 5.93 1.44
N MET A 85 -14.55 4.81 1.23
CA MET A 85 -15.13 4.40 -0.05
C MET A 85 -16.64 4.66 -0.13
N GLU A 86 -17.24 5.20 0.93
CA GLU A 86 -18.69 5.33 1.10
C GLU A 86 -19.16 6.80 1.13
N THR A 87 -18.54 7.65 1.96
CA THR A 87 -18.99 9.04 2.18
C THR A 87 -18.96 9.83 0.88
N ASP A 88 -20.06 10.50 0.53
CA ASP A 88 -20.14 11.37 -0.67
C ASP A 88 -19.66 10.66 -1.96
N GLY A 89 -20.01 9.37 -2.10
CA GLY A 89 -19.58 8.56 -3.23
C GLY A 89 -18.11 8.12 -3.19
N GLY A 90 -17.45 8.25 -2.04
CA GLY A 90 -16.20 7.58 -1.69
C GLY A 90 -14.95 8.00 -2.46
N GLY A 91 -13.88 7.21 -2.29
CA GLY A 91 -12.57 7.46 -2.89
C GLY A 91 -11.79 8.54 -2.16
N TRP A 92 -12.10 8.77 -0.88
CA TRP A 92 -11.44 9.76 -0.05
C TRP A 92 -10.24 9.16 0.67
N THR A 93 -9.11 9.86 0.63
CA THR A 93 -7.94 9.58 1.46
C THR A 93 -8.05 10.37 2.75
N VAL A 94 -8.33 9.70 3.87
CA VAL A 94 -8.36 10.31 5.20
C VAL A 94 -6.92 10.62 5.64
N PHE A 95 -6.68 11.81 6.16
CA PHE A 95 -5.36 12.25 6.63
C PHE A 95 -5.34 12.76 8.07
N GLN A 96 -6.50 12.95 8.70
CA GLN A 96 -6.66 13.25 10.12
C GLN A 96 -7.97 12.62 10.62
N ARG A 97 -7.98 12.00 11.80
CA ARG A 97 -9.20 11.55 12.49
C ARG A 97 -9.07 11.75 14.01
N ARG A 98 -10.13 12.29 14.63
CA ARG A 98 -10.38 12.40 16.07
C ARG A 98 -11.75 11.78 16.39
N GLN A 99 -11.87 11.00 17.46
CA GLN A 99 -13.09 10.24 17.82
C GLN A 99 -13.19 9.80 19.29
N ASP A 100 -12.07 9.69 20.02
CA ASP A 100 -12.00 9.03 21.34
C ASP A 100 -10.92 9.57 22.30
N GLY A 101 -9.93 10.32 21.81
CA GLY A 101 -8.81 10.85 22.60
C GLY A 101 -7.69 9.86 22.91
N SER A 102 -7.65 8.70 22.25
CA SER A 102 -6.63 7.66 22.45
C SER A 102 -5.21 8.11 22.05
N VAL A 103 -5.08 9.15 21.22
CA VAL A 103 -3.80 9.69 20.75
C VAL A 103 -3.64 11.15 21.19
N ASP A 104 -2.52 11.45 21.84
CA ASP A 104 -2.09 12.83 22.07
C ASP A 104 -1.71 13.52 20.74
N PHE A 105 -2.29 14.70 20.48
CA PHE A 105 -2.00 15.56 19.32
C PHE A 105 -1.12 16.78 19.68
N TYR A 106 -0.74 16.99 20.94
CA TYR A 106 0.17 18.07 21.34
C TYR A 106 1.65 17.70 21.06
N ARG A 107 1.93 17.37 19.80
CA ARG A 107 3.19 16.80 19.30
C ARG A 107 4.19 17.85 18.79
N ASN A 108 5.40 17.40 18.47
CA ASN A 108 6.49 18.26 17.95
C ASN A 108 6.45 18.38 16.41
N TRP A 109 7.36 19.16 15.80
CA TRP A 109 7.43 19.30 14.34
C TRP A 109 7.67 17.99 13.60
N THR A 110 8.68 17.24 14.02
CA THR A 110 9.07 15.95 13.43
C THR A 110 7.92 14.94 13.44
N ASP A 111 7.16 14.89 14.53
CA ASP A 111 5.96 14.05 14.65
C ASP A 111 4.91 14.47 13.61
N TYR A 112 4.62 15.77 13.48
CA TYR A 112 3.64 16.28 12.50
C TYR A 112 4.12 16.18 11.05
N GLU A 113 5.43 16.19 10.79
CA GLU A 113 6.00 15.97 9.47
C GLU A 113 5.93 14.49 9.06
N ASN A 114 6.27 13.56 9.97
CA ASN A 114 6.28 12.12 9.72
C ASN A 114 4.91 11.45 9.80
N GLY A 115 4.02 11.93 10.67
CA GLY A 115 2.73 11.31 11.00
C GLY A 115 2.79 10.41 12.22
N PHE A 116 1.65 10.26 12.90
CA PHE A 116 1.49 9.51 14.17
C PHE A 116 0.06 9.01 14.36
N GLY A 117 -0.13 8.05 15.27
CA GLY A 117 -1.42 7.42 15.56
C GLY A 117 -1.70 6.19 14.69
N ASP A 118 -2.94 5.69 14.73
CA ASP A 118 -3.40 4.49 14.03
C ASP A 118 -4.38 4.86 12.91
N LEU A 119 -4.13 4.41 11.67
CA LEU A 119 -5.00 4.70 10.52
C LEU A 119 -6.45 4.21 10.71
N THR A 120 -6.67 3.21 11.57
CA THR A 120 -7.99 2.69 11.95
C THR A 120 -8.61 3.42 13.16
N GLY A 121 -7.80 4.10 13.97
CA GLY A 121 -8.21 4.90 15.14
C GLY A 121 -8.03 6.41 14.92
N GLU A 122 -7.53 7.12 15.93
CA GLU A 122 -7.07 8.51 15.78
C GLU A 122 -5.68 8.57 15.16
N PHE A 123 -5.48 9.48 14.20
CA PHE A 123 -4.18 9.69 13.56
C PHE A 123 -4.01 11.05 12.90
N TRP A 124 -2.75 11.39 12.64
CA TRP A 124 -2.31 12.39 11.68
C TRP A 124 -1.37 11.75 10.66
N LEU A 125 -1.68 11.87 9.36
CA LEU A 125 -0.95 11.14 8.31
C LEU A 125 0.49 11.61 8.09
N GLY A 126 0.83 12.83 8.50
CA GLY A 126 2.13 13.46 8.30
C GLY A 126 2.14 14.45 7.14
N LEU A 127 2.62 15.68 7.39
CA LEU A 127 2.69 16.76 6.40
C LEU A 127 3.48 16.36 5.16
N SER A 128 4.56 15.59 5.36
CA SER A 128 5.38 15.02 4.27
C SER A 128 4.52 14.18 3.31
N LYS A 129 3.59 13.35 3.81
CA LYS A 129 2.70 12.52 3.00
C LYS A 129 1.57 13.33 2.36
N ILE A 130 1.01 14.31 3.10
CA ILE A 130 -0.10 15.17 2.66
C ILE A 130 0.32 16.06 1.47
N ARG A 131 1.56 16.55 1.41
CA ARG A 131 2.07 17.26 0.22
C ARG A 131 2.15 16.37 -1.03
N HIS A 132 2.49 15.07 -0.90
CA HIS A 132 2.56 14.15 -2.05
C HIS A 132 1.15 13.83 -2.59
N LEU A 133 0.15 13.69 -1.71
CA LEU A 133 -1.27 13.62 -2.12
C LEU A 133 -1.70 14.86 -2.90
N THR A 134 -1.40 16.05 -2.38
CA THR A 134 -2.00 17.30 -2.86
C THR A 134 -1.24 18.06 -3.96
N LYS A 135 -0.01 17.61 -4.28
CA LYS A 135 0.94 18.22 -5.23
C LYS A 135 0.38 18.68 -6.59
N GLU A 136 -0.66 18.02 -7.09
CA GLU A 136 -1.25 18.33 -8.40
C GLU A 136 -2.17 19.57 -8.41
N GLY A 137 -2.34 20.25 -7.27
CA GLY A 137 -3.09 21.53 -7.17
C GLY A 137 -4.60 21.43 -7.39
N SER A 138 -5.15 20.21 -7.58
CA SER A 138 -6.57 19.99 -7.86
C SER A 138 -7.14 18.87 -6.99
N ASN A 139 -7.34 19.17 -5.72
CA ASN A 139 -7.94 18.27 -4.73
C ASN A 139 -9.10 18.99 -4.03
N THR A 140 -10.13 18.23 -3.68
CA THR A 140 -11.16 18.67 -2.74
C THR A 140 -10.75 18.23 -1.34
N LEU A 141 -10.82 19.13 -0.37
CA LEU A 141 -10.84 18.80 1.06
C LEU A 141 -12.28 18.62 1.51
N ARG A 142 -12.55 17.57 2.28
CA ARG A 142 -13.75 17.42 3.10
C ARG A 142 -13.34 17.30 4.56
N VAL A 143 -14.10 17.98 5.42
CA VAL A 143 -14.01 17.90 6.87
C VAL A 143 -15.38 17.46 7.38
N ASP A 144 -15.47 16.29 7.98
CA ASP A 144 -16.66 15.78 8.65
C ASP A 144 -16.54 16.00 10.17
N LEU A 145 -17.60 16.46 10.82
CA LEU A 145 -17.61 16.90 12.22
C LEU A 145 -18.79 16.31 13.00
N GLY A 146 -18.58 15.98 14.27
CA GLY A 146 -19.63 15.49 15.18
C GLY A 146 -19.48 16.05 16.59
N ASP A 147 -20.60 16.32 17.27
CA ASP A 147 -20.64 16.81 18.65
C ASP A 147 -21.08 15.72 19.65
N PHE A 148 -21.16 16.10 20.94
CA PHE A 148 -21.54 15.19 22.02
C PHE A 148 -23.06 14.93 22.12
N GLU A 149 -23.88 15.70 21.43
CA GLU A 149 -25.33 15.50 21.33
C GLU A 149 -25.69 14.51 20.20
N GLY A 150 -24.72 14.21 19.32
CA GLY A 150 -24.90 13.36 18.14
C GLY A 150 -25.26 14.11 16.86
N ASN A 151 -25.25 15.46 16.89
CA ASN A 151 -25.39 16.24 15.67
C ASN A 151 -24.11 16.09 14.82
N THR A 152 -24.27 16.18 13.49
CA THR A 152 -23.16 16.16 12.55
C THR A 152 -23.24 17.32 11.57
N ALA A 153 -22.08 17.76 11.08
CA ALA A 153 -21.97 18.77 10.03
C ALA A 153 -20.71 18.52 9.19
N TYR A 154 -20.62 19.12 8.01
CA TYR A 154 -19.44 19.00 7.15
C TYR A 154 -19.05 20.32 6.49
N ALA A 155 -17.79 20.40 6.07
CA ALA A 155 -17.22 21.49 5.28
C ALA A 155 -16.40 20.92 4.12
N ASN A 156 -16.82 21.21 2.90
CA ASN A 156 -16.13 20.87 1.66
C ASN A 156 -15.44 22.12 1.10
N TYR A 157 -14.26 21.94 0.53
CA TYR A 157 -13.48 22.97 -0.15
C TYR A 157 -12.98 22.42 -1.48
N SER A 158 -13.48 22.94 -2.60
CA SER A 158 -13.15 22.47 -3.96
C SER A 158 -11.66 22.56 -4.34
N THR A 159 -10.91 23.40 -3.61
CA THR A 159 -9.47 23.57 -3.73
C THR A 159 -8.81 23.30 -2.37
N PHE A 160 -7.84 22.39 -2.36
CA PHE A 160 -6.97 22.08 -1.23
C PHE A 160 -5.57 21.70 -1.70
N SER A 161 -4.54 22.32 -1.13
CA SER A 161 -3.17 21.80 -1.18
C SER A 161 -2.31 22.28 -0.02
N VAL A 162 -1.26 21.52 0.27
CA VAL A 162 -0.25 21.86 1.28
C VAL A 162 1.10 21.97 0.58
N SER A 163 1.86 23.02 0.86
CA SER A 163 3.18 23.25 0.24
C SER A 163 4.26 22.28 0.76
N ASN A 164 5.53 22.53 0.45
CA ASN A 164 6.66 21.73 0.92
C ASN A 164 7.27 22.27 2.24
N GLY A 165 8.15 21.48 2.86
CA GLY A 165 8.81 21.86 4.12
C GLY A 165 9.66 23.14 4.02
N SER A 166 10.24 23.46 2.85
CA SER A 166 10.99 24.71 2.61
C SER A 166 10.10 25.96 2.45
N THR A 167 8.80 25.82 2.69
CA THR A 167 7.82 26.90 2.83
C THR A 167 6.87 26.60 3.99
N GLU A 168 7.34 25.84 4.99
CA GLU A 168 6.67 25.58 6.27
C GLU A 168 5.24 25.04 6.11
N TYR A 169 5.02 24.23 5.05
CA TYR A 169 3.76 23.55 4.76
C TYR A 169 2.52 24.47 4.72
N ILE A 170 2.61 25.61 4.02
CA ILE A 170 1.50 26.55 3.79
C ILE A 170 0.23 25.85 3.28
N LEU A 171 -0.89 26.15 3.93
CA LEU A 171 -2.23 25.75 3.50
C LEU A 171 -2.73 26.63 2.36
N THR A 172 -3.15 26.01 1.26
CA THR A 172 -4.03 26.62 0.26
C THR A 172 -5.39 25.94 0.33
N VAL A 173 -6.45 26.70 0.61
CA VAL A 173 -7.83 26.16 0.72
C VAL A 173 -8.86 27.17 0.23
N GLY A 174 -9.87 26.73 -0.53
CA GLY A 174 -10.86 27.64 -1.11
C GLY A 174 -12.05 26.97 -1.81
N GLY A 175 -13.03 27.79 -2.16
CA GLY A 175 -14.31 27.35 -2.75
C GLY A 175 -15.10 26.49 -1.77
N TYR A 176 -15.49 27.10 -0.65
CA TYR A 176 -16.23 26.48 0.44
C TYR A 176 -17.67 26.08 0.05
N SER A 177 -18.15 24.98 0.62
CA SER A 177 -19.56 24.56 0.67
C SER A 177 -19.78 23.63 1.88
N GLY A 178 -21.04 23.42 2.30
CA GLY A 178 -21.39 22.48 3.36
C GLY A 178 -22.32 23.08 4.42
N THR A 179 -22.34 22.47 5.60
CA THR A 179 -23.27 22.79 6.70
C THR A 179 -22.59 23.33 7.97
N ALA A 180 -21.28 23.16 8.13
CA ALA A 180 -20.53 23.58 9.33
C ALA A 180 -20.11 25.07 9.36
N GLY A 181 -20.41 25.84 8.32
CA GLY A 181 -19.81 27.16 8.08
C GLY A 181 -18.30 27.11 7.77
N ASP A 182 -17.77 28.19 7.18
CA ASP A 182 -16.36 28.25 6.75
C ASP A 182 -15.42 28.74 7.86
N SER A 183 -14.86 27.80 8.62
CA SER A 183 -13.82 28.09 9.62
C SER A 183 -12.39 27.97 9.08
N LEU A 184 -12.15 27.85 7.76
CA LEU A 184 -10.80 27.72 7.19
C LEU A 184 -10.46 28.79 6.13
N SER A 185 -11.22 28.91 5.04
CA SER A 185 -10.76 29.66 3.86
C SER A 185 -10.67 31.16 4.10
N SER A 186 -11.51 31.67 5.01
CA SER A 186 -11.54 33.05 5.49
C SER A 186 -10.39 33.45 6.43
N TYR A 187 -9.67 32.50 7.05
CA TYR A 187 -8.73 32.80 8.16
C TYR A 187 -7.40 32.04 8.11
N HIS A 188 -7.45 30.75 7.79
CA HIS A 188 -6.33 29.80 7.80
C HIS A 188 -5.69 29.62 6.41
N ASN A 189 -6.36 30.05 5.34
CA ASN A 189 -5.78 30.05 3.99
C ASN A 189 -4.52 30.95 3.93
N GLY A 190 -3.48 30.48 3.25
CA GLY A 190 -2.18 31.15 3.13
C GLY A 190 -1.31 31.12 4.39
N ARG A 191 -1.71 30.44 5.46
CA ARG A 191 -0.92 30.32 6.71
C ARG A 191 0.03 29.14 6.65
N ARG A 192 1.21 29.31 7.27
CA ARG A 192 2.19 28.25 7.55
C ARG A 192 1.68 27.34 8.67
N PHE A 193 2.26 26.15 8.80
CA PHE A 193 1.96 25.24 9.92
C PHE A 193 2.82 25.60 11.14
N SER A 194 2.26 25.58 12.35
CA SER A 194 3.00 25.82 13.60
C SER A 194 2.74 24.71 14.62
N THR A 195 3.81 24.34 15.33
CA THR A 195 3.84 23.30 16.38
C THR A 195 4.37 23.91 17.68
N LYS A 196 4.31 23.17 18.79
CA LYS A 196 4.73 23.67 20.12
C LYS A 196 6.21 24.08 20.20
N ASP A 197 7.01 23.63 19.25
CA ASP A 197 8.45 23.75 19.10
C ASP A 197 8.88 24.53 17.83
N ASN A 198 7.96 24.79 16.90
CA ASN A 198 8.22 25.58 15.68
C ASN A 198 7.12 26.61 15.46
N ASP A 199 7.42 27.88 15.75
CA ASP A 199 6.48 29.00 15.69
C ASP A 199 6.53 29.67 14.30
N ASN A 200 5.40 29.63 13.58
CA ASN A 200 5.28 30.16 12.22
C ASN A 200 4.00 30.99 12.02
N ASP A 201 3.30 31.34 13.11
CA ASP A 201 2.05 32.10 13.06
C ASP A 201 2.30 33.61 13.16
N PHE A 202 1.23 34.42 13.23
CA PHE A 202 1.31 35.88 13.16
C PHE A 202 1.30 36.54 14.55
N ARG A 203 1.31 35.76 15.63
CA ARG A 203 1.23 36.25 17.00
C ARG A 203 2.61 36.40 17.65
N SER A 204 2.69 37.25 18.67
CA SER A 204 3.86 37.34 19.56
C SER A 204 3.95 36.21 20.61
N ARG A 205 3.10 35.18 20.50
CA ARG A 205 3.07 33.98 21.35
C ARG A 205 2.54 32.81 20.53
N ASN A 206 3.41 31.84 20.23
CA ASN A 206 3.11 30.55 19.61
C ASN A 206 1.69 30.05 19.91
N CYS A 207 0.83 30.06 18.89
CA CYS A 207 -0.55 29.64 19.02
C CYS A 207 -0.69 28.14 19.31
N ALA A 208 0.23 27.30 18.84
CA ALA A 208 0.20 25.86 19.08
C ALA A 208 0.41 25.50 20.56
N GLN A 209 1.21 26.28 21.29
CA GLN A 209 1.33 26.17 22.75
C GLN A 209 0.05 26.63 23.48
N VAL A 210 -0.59 27.70 23.01
CA VAL A 210 -1.82 28.24 23.61
C VAL A 210 -3.04 27.34 23.36
N TYR A 211 -3.15 26.77 22.15
CA TYR A 211 -4.27 25.94 21.69
C TYR A 211 -3.99 24.42 21.80
N THR A 212 -2.84 24.04 22.37
CA THR A 212 -2.42 22.65 22.69
C THR A 212 -2.62 21.66 21.54
N GLY A 213 -2.15 22.04 20.35
CA GLY A 213 -2.28 21.29 19.11
C GLY A 213 -1.57 21.99 17.97
N ALA A 214 -1.15 21.30 16.91
CA ALA A 214 -0.46 21.92 15.78
C ALA A 214 -1.39 22.18 14.59
N TRP A 215 -1.29 23.37 13.99
CA TRP A 215 -2.24 23.82 12.97
C TRP A 215 -1.67 24.94 12.09
N TRP A 216 -2.40 25.27 11.03
CA TRP A 216 -2.16 26.44 10.18
C TRP A 216 -2.65 27.74 10.85
N TYR A 217 -2.06 28.13 11.98
CA TYR A 217 -2.54 29.23 12.80
C TYR A 217 -2.36 30.62 12.15
N ASN A 218 -3.17 31.58 12.61
CA ASN A 218 -3.12 32.98 12.22
C ASN A 218 -2.88 33.85 13.48
N ASP A 219 -3.94 34.31 14.14
CA ASP A 219 -3.91 34.92 15.49
C ASP A 219 -5.23 34.62 16.24
N CYS A 220 -5.46 33.43 16.81
CA CYS A 220 -4.80 32.17 16.53
C CYS A 220 -5.65 31.31 15.59
N ALA A 221 -6.88 30.96 16.01
CA ALA A 221 -7.68 29.92 15.36
C ALA A 221 -9.16 30.29 15.21
N TYR A 222 -9.74 29.91 14.06
CA TYR A 222 -11.17 29.73 13.84
C TYR A 222 -11.52 28.23 13.77
N ALA A 223 -10.57 27.39 13.36
CA ALA A 223 -10.60 25.94 13.56
C ALA A 223 -9.32 25.47 14.25
N ASN A 224 -9.44 24.44 15.10
CA ASN A 224 -8.34 23.74 15.73
C ASN A 224 -8.72 22.26 15.89
N LEU A 225 -8.66 21.47 14.82
CA LEU A 225 -9.07 20.05 14.88
C LEU A 225 -8.02 19.15 15.54
N ASN A 226 -6.79 19.66 15.68
CA ASN A 226 -5.66 19.00 16.31
C ASN A 226 -5.49 19.38 17.81
N GLY A 227 -6.48 20.05 18.40
CA GLY A 227 -6.49 20.42 19.82
C GLY A 227 -6.61 19.22 20.78
N HIS A 228 -6.67 19.53 22.07
CA HIS A 228 -6.87 18.56 23.13
C HIS A 228 -8.27 17.90 23.03
N TYR A 229 -8.32 16.57 23.16
CA TYR A 229 -9.58 15.84 23.16
C TYR A 229 -10.22 15.90 24.55
N PHE A 230 -11.25 16.73 24.71
CA PHE A 230 -12.11 16.67 25.90
C PHE A 230 -13.16 15.58 25.72
N ASN A 231 -13.36 14.73 26.73
CA ASN A 231 -14.38 13.65 26.71
C ASN A 231 -15.84 14.14 26.86
N THR A 232 -16.06 15.46 26.76
CA THR A 232 -17.34 16.16 26.89
C THR A 232 -17.31 17.41 26.01
N ALA A 233 -18.46 18.07 25.81
CA ALA A 233 -18.58 19.37 25.13
C ALA A 233 -18.02 20.54 25.97
N ALA A 234 -16.78 20.40 26.44
CA ALA A 234 -16.10 21.35 27.29
C ALA A 234 -15.90 22.70 26.57
N ARG A 235 -16.02 23.78 27.34
CA ARG A 235 -15.77 25.16 26.90
C ARG A 235 -14.33 25.55 27.21
N ASN A 236 -13.42 25.25 26.30
CA ASN A 236 -12.01 25.62 26.38
C ASN A 236 -11.43 25.76 24.95
N HIS A 237 -10.78 26.90 24.67
CA HIS A 237 -10.13 27.18 23.38
C HIS A 237 -9.02 26.17 23.00
N GLN A 238 -8.55 25.36 23.95
CA GLN A 238 -7.63 24.25 23.73
C GLN A 238 -8.27 23.04 23.03
N GLY A 239 -9.60 22.97 22.94
CA GLY A 239 -10.34 21.81 22.43
C GLY A 239 -10.30 21.64 20.91
N ILE A 240 -10.97 20.59 20.44
CA ILE A 240 -11.21 20.32 19.02
C ILE A 240 -12.31 21.27 18.53
N ILE A 241 -11.96 22.36 17.85
CA ILE A 241 -12.89 23.50 17.64
C ILE A 241 -13.19 23.75 16.16
N TRP A 242 -14.45 24.11 15.88
CA TRP A 242 -14.90 24.68 14.60
C TRP A 242 -15.85 25.87 14.83
N ARG A 243 -15.31 27.09 14.76
CA ARG A 243 -15.96 28.34 15.22
C ARG A 243 -17.35 28.57 14.63
N HIS A 244 -17.53 28.35 13.33
CA HIS A 244 -18.80 28.64 12.66
C HIS A 244 -19.90 27.59 12.88
N TRP A 245 -19.62 26.49 13.59
CA TRP A 245 -20.63 25.46 13.90
C TRP A 245 -21.05 25.45 15.37
N LYS A 246 -20.11 25.29 16.31
CA LYS A 246 -20.43 25.22 17.77
C LYS A 246 -19.86 26.39 18.59
N GLY A 247 -19.18 27.35 17.95
CA GLY A 247 -18.62 28.53 18.62
C GLY A 247 -17.11 28.44 18.91
N TYR A 248 -16.60 29.44 19.63
CA TYR A 248 -15.17 29.73 19.80
C TYR A 248 -14.40 28.71 20.66
N ASP A 249 -15.11 27.99 21.50
CA ASP A 249 -14.59 27.31 22.69
C ASP A 249 -15.16 25.90 22.92
N VAL A 250 -16.23 25.51 22.22
CA VAL A 250 -16.89 24.22 22.42
C VAL A 250 -16.13 23.11 21.71
N SER A 251 -15.58 22.17 22.49
CA SER A 251 -14.90 20.99 21.93
C SER A 251 -15.90 20.04 21.26
N LEU A 252 -15.53 19.58 20.07
CA LEU A 252 -16.21 18.54 19.31
C LEU A 252 -15.84 17.14 19.81
N LYS A 253 -16.69 16.16 19.48
CA LYS A 253 -16.48 14.73 19.77
C LYS A 253 -15.79 14.02 18.63
N PHE A 254 -16.04 14.44 17.40
CA PHE A 254 -15.51 13.82 16.19
C PHE A 254 -15.04 14.89 15.21
N SER A 255 -13.89 14.66 14.58
CA SER A 255 -13.49 15.37 13.38
C SER A 255 -12.68 14.46 12.47
N GLU A 256 -12.96 14.45 11.18
CA GLU A 256 -12.18 13.70 10.19
C GLU A 256 -11.89 14.59 8.98
N MET A 257 -10.62 14.72 8.61
CA MET A 257 -10.19 15.44 7.42
C MET A 257 -9.76 14.46 6.34
N LYS A 258 -10.33 14.61 5.13
CA LYS A 258 -10.12 13.70 4.01
C LYS A 258 -9.98 14.46 2.69
N THR A 259 -9.10 13.99 1.82
CA THR A 259 -8.78 14.61 0.52
C THR A 259 -9.13 13.67 -0.62
N ARG A 260 -9.57 14.20 -1.76
CA ARG A 260 -9.88 13.43 -2.97
C ARG A 260 -9.46 14.23 -4.20
N ARG A 261 -8.64 13.65 -5.08
CA ARG A 261 -8.24 14.31 -6.34
C ARG A 261 -9.48 14.63 -7.16
N ASN A 262 -9.61 15.89 -7.57
CA ASN A 262 -10.69 16.31 -8.45
C ASN A 262 -10.65 15.48 -9.74
N LYS A 263 -11.77 15.35 -10.45
CA LYS A 263 -11.69 14.83 -11.83
C LYS A 263 -10.90 15.84 -12.64
N ARG A 264 -9.77 15.42 -13.22
CA ARG A 264 -9.15 16.15 -14.33
C ARG A 264 -10.18 16.13 -15.46
N ILE A 265 -10.97 17.19 -15.57
CA ILE A 265 -11.60 17.53 -16.84
C ILE A 265 -10.42 17.73 -17.79
N PHE A 266 -10.28 16.84 -18.77
CA PHE A 266 -9.41 17.08 -19.91
C PHE A 266 -10.05 18.20 -20.74
N SER A 267 -9.92 19.45 -20.26
CA SER A 267 -9.98 20.62 -21.12
C SER A 267 -9.06 20.36 -22.30
N ILE A 268 -9.57 20.49 -23.52
CA ILE A 268 -8.96 19.90 -24.72
C ILE A 268 -7.67 20.64 -25.07
N MET A 269 -6.57 20.24 -24.44
CA MET A 269 -5.20 20.68 -24.72
C MET A 269 -4.49 19.76 -25.72
N ILE A 270 -5.25 19.18 -26.65
CA ILE A 270 -4.70 18.66 -27.93
C ILE A 270 -4.45 19.87 -28.85
N ALA A 271 -3.67 20.85 -28.37
CA ALA A 271 -3.56 22.18 -28.96
C ALA A 271 -2.25 22.90 -28.56
N THR A 272 -1.10 22.21 -28.59
CA THR A 272 0.25 22.85 -28.67
C THR A 272 1.45 21.89 -28.89
N LYS A 273 1.27 20.56 -28.80
CA LYS A 273 2.37 19.57 -28.99
C LYS A 273 2.19 18.56 -30.14
N LEU A 274 1.20 18.77 -31.02
CA LEU A 274 0.99 17.97 -32.24
C LEU A 274 0.82 18.84 -33.50
N MET A 275 1.72 19.80 -33.66
CA MET A 275 2.12 20.28 -34.98
C MET A 275 3.49 19.65 -35.32
N TYR A 276 3.80 19.51 -36.62
CA TYR A 276 4.98 18.82 -37.16
C TYR A 276 4.96 17.28 -37.16
N SER A 277 3.93 16.69 -37.78
CA SER A 277 4.15 15.61 -38.74
C SER A 277 3.00 15.56 -39.76
N LEU A 278 3.30 15.70 -41.06
CA LEU A 278 2.32 15.45 -42.12
C LEU A 278 2.30 13.95 -42.43
N MET A 279 1.22 13.27 -42.09
CA MET A 279 0.92 11.95 -42.65
C MET A 279 0.10 12.13 -43.93
N ILE A 280 0.63 11.64 -45.06
CA ILE A 280 -0.13 11.55 -46.32
C ILE A 280 -0.71 10.14 -46.39
N ILE A 281 -2.03 10.03 -46.34
CA ILE A 281 -2.76 8.77 -46.53
C ILE A 281 -3.10 8.66 -48.01
N ILE A 282 -2.70 7.56 -48.66
CA ILE A 282 -3.10 7.24 -50.03
C ILE A 282 -4.04 6.04 -49.96
N VAL A 283 -5.28 6.23 -50.43
CA VAL A 283 -6.30 5.19 -50.50
C VAL A 283 -6.38 4.70 -51.95
N ILE A 284 -6.29 3.38 -52.15
CA ILE A 284 -6.46 2.73 -53.46
C ILE A 284 -7.62 1.75 -53.33
N ILE A 285 -8.64 1.90 -54.17
CA ILE A 285 -9.85 1.07 -54.15
C ILE A 285 -9.87 0.20 -55.40
N ASN A 286 -9.92 -1.12 -55.23
CA ASN A 286 -10.08 -2.08 -56.33
C ASN A 286 -11.46 -2.77 -56.21
N THR A 287 -12.11 -3.03 -57.34
CA THR A 287 -13.46 -3.62 -57.46
C THR A 287 -13.47 -4.82 -58.40
N VAL A 288 -14.12 -5.93 -58.02
CA VAL A 288 -14.25 -7.18 -58.82
C VAL A 288 -15.64 -7.83 -58.58
N ASN A 289 -16.29 -8.42 -59.61
CA ASN A 289 -17.73 -8.77 -59.64
C ASN A 289 -18.10 -10.16 -60.27
N GLY A 290 -19.32 -10.68 -60.00
CA GLY A 290 -20.02 -11.78 -60.76
C GLY A 290 -21.44 -12.18 -60.23
N ASN A 291 -21.97 -13.41 -60.50
CA ASN A 291 -23.28 -14.01 -60.03
C ASN A 291 -23.13 -15.26 -59.11
N CYS A 292 -24.14 -16.02 -58.60
CA CYS A 292 -23.87 -17.26 -57.80
C CYS A 292 -25.05 -18.26 -57.61
N PRO A 293 -24.84 -19.55 -57.97
CA PRO A 293 -25.47 -20.74 -57.33
C PRO A 293 -24.55 -22.01 -57.33
N GLU A 294 -24.88 -23.23 -56.86
CA GLU A 294 -25.64 -23.71 -55.69
C GLU A 294 -25.32 -25.22 -55.39
N ASN A 295 -25.69 -25.68 -54.19
CA ASN A 295 -26.06 -27.06 -53.77
C ASN A 295 -25.03 -28.12 -53.27
N GLU A 296 -25.39 -28.65 -52.08
CA GLU A 296 -25.11 -29.98 -51.48
C GLU A 296 -23.74 -30.28 -50.81
N LYS A 297 -23.70 -30.04 -49.49
CA LYS A 297 -23.21 -30.96 -48.43
C LYS A 297 -21.72 -31.34 -48.38
N GLU A 298 -20.92 -30.61 -47.59
CA GLU A 298 -20.56 -31.02 -46.21
C GLU A 298 -19.66 -30.02 -45.45
N LYS A 299 -19.65 -30.17 -44.11
CA LYS A 299 -18.71 -29.59 -43.12
C LYS A 299 -18.83 -28.07 -42.83
N PRO A 300 -18.41 -27.61 -41.63
CA PRO A 300 -19.00 -26.42 -41.02
C PRO A 300 -18.29 -25.10 -41.35
N PHE A 301 -19.08 -24.05 -41.57
CA PHE A 301 -18.60 -22.67 -41.51
C PHE A 301 -18.14 -22.33 -40.08
N PRO A 302 -16.92 -21.81 -39.88
CA PRO A 302 -16.54 -21.20 -38.61
C PRO A 302 -17.35 -19.91 -38.41
N PHE A 303 -18.28 -19.92 -37.46
CA PHE A 303 -18.88 -18.70 -36.93
C PHE A 303 -17.77 -17.88 -36.26
N VAL A 304 -17.17 -16.93 -37.00
CA VAL A 304 -16.27 -15.94 -36.42
C VAL A 304 -17.12 -14.92 -35.68
N THR A 305 -17.48 -15.25 -34.45
CA THR A 305 -17.97 -14.26 -33.49
C THR A 305 -16.87 -13.22 -33.31
N ASN A 306 -17.19 -11.95 -33.53
CA ASN A 306 -16.34 -10.85 -33.09
C ASN A 306 -16.40 -10.77 -31.56
N THR A 307 -15.74 -11.70 -30.88
CA THR A 307 -15.37 -11.54 -29.48
C THR A 307 -14.28 -10.49 -29.39
N SER A 308 -14.68 -9.23 -29.49
CA SER A 308 -13.99 -8.15 -28.80
C SER A 308 -14.08 -8.47 -27.31
N VAL A 309 -13.12 -9.24 -26.82
CA VAL A 309 -13.02 -9.58 -25.40
C VAL A 309 -12.67 -8.28 -24.68
N ASN A 310 -13.70 -7.56 -24.25
CA ASN A 310 -13.61 -6.56 -23.19
C ASN A 310 -13.30 -7.29 -21.88
N ALA A 311 -12.11 -7.89 -21.81
CA ALA A 311 -11.48 -8.22 -20.57
C ALA A 311 -11.28 -6.88 -19.86
N THR A 312 -12.14 -6.61 -18.88
CA THR A 312 -11.86 -5.60 -17.86
C THR A 312 -10.47 -5.90 -17.32
N LEU A 313 -9.54 -4.96 -17.49
CA LEU A 313 -8.17 -5.12 -17.00
C LEU A 313 -8.17 -4.97 -15.48
N GLU A 314 -8.64 -6.01 -14.81
CA GLU A 314 -8.55 -6.14 -13.37
C GLU A 314 -7.06 -6.26 -13.03
N CYS A 315 -6.47 -5.15 -12.58
CA CYS A 315 -5.22 -5.13 -11.82
C CYS A 315 -5.53 -5.75 -10.45
N VAL A 316 -5.79 -7.07 -10.48
CA VAL A 316 -5.92 -7.92 -9.29
C VAL A 316 -4.57 -7.84 -8.60
N MET A 317 -4.56 -7.23 -7.43
CA MET A 317 -3.36 -7.09 -6.63
C MET A 317 -2.84 -8.47 -6.28
N PRO A 318 -1.57 -8.81 -6.62
CA PRO A 318 -1.03 -10.14 -6.36
C PRO A 318 -1.16 -10.53 -4.89
N THR A 319 -1.51 -11.80 -4.65
CA THR A 319 -1.76 -12.31 -3.29
C THR A 319 -0.51 -12.31 -2.41
N ASP A 320 0.66 -12.40 -3.04
CA ASP A 320 1.95 -12.65 -2.43
C ASP A 320 3.08 -12.37 -3.44
N CYS A 321 4.33 -12.60 -3.02
CA CYS A 321 5.49 -12.40 -3.86
C CYS A 321 5.67 -13.40 -5.02
N LYS A 322 5.07 -14.59 -4.95
CA LYS A 322 5.10 -15.56 -6.07
C LYS A 322 4.20 -15.06 -7.19
N ALA A 323 2.98 -14.62 -6.88
CA ALA A 323 2.08 -14.02 -7.87
C ALA A 323 2.71 -12.77 -8.54
N TRP A 324 3.46 -11.94 -7.80
CA TRP A 324 4.26 -10.86 -8.42
C TRP A 324 5.36 -11.37 -9.37
N LYS A 325 6.04 -12.47 -9.02
CA LYS A 325 7.08 -13.06 -9.86
C LYS A 325 6.51 -13.71 -11.12
N GLU A 326 5.33 -14.30 -11.04
CA GLU A 326 4.59 -14.85 -12.19
C GLU A 326 4.14 -13.75 -13.17
N LEU A 327 3.84 -12.54 -12.66
CA LEU A 327 3.68 -11.33 -13.46
C LEU A 327 5.02 -10.72 -13.95
N GLY A 328 6.13 -11.46 -13.86
CA GLY A 328 7.43 -11.09 -14.40
C GLY A 328 8.24 -10.08 -13.56
N LYS A 329 7.82 -9.73 -12.34
CA LYS A 329 8.60 -8.88 -11.44
C LYS A 329 9.71 -9.70 -10.77
N ASN A 330 10.93 -9.62 -11.35
CA ASN A 330 12.08 -10.45 -10.98
C ASN A 330 13.11 -9.76 -10.07
N GLN A 331 12.84 -8.55 -9.58
CA GLN A 331 13.76 -7.79 -8.72
C GLN A 331 13.29 -7.84 -7.26
N SER A 332 14.18 -8.15 -6.31
CA SER A 332 13.85 -8.12 -4.88
C SER A 332 13.60 -6.69 -4.38
N GLY A 333 12.69 -6.51 -3.42
CA GLY A 333 12.30 -5.20 -2.92
C GLY A 333 10.93 -5.19 -2.24
N VAL A 334 10.38 -4.01 -1.98
CA VAL A 334 9.08 -3.86 -1.31
C VAL A 334 7.92 -3.81 -2.32
N TYR A 335 6.94 -4.69 -2.15
CA TYR A 335 5.76 -4.81 -3.01
C TYR A 335 4.45 -4.78 -2.20
N PRO A 336 3.36 -4.20 -2.74
CA PRO A 336 2.02 -4.32 -2.17
C PRO A 336 1.37 -5.67 -2.53
N ILE A 337 0.70 -6.32 -1.58
CA ILE A 337 0.01 -7.60 -1.80
C ILE A 337 -1.39 -7.61 -1.17
N THR A 338 -2.24 -8.53 -1.62
CA THR A 338 -3.63 -8.72 -1.14
C THR A 338 -3.92 -10.21 -1.00
N PRO A 339 -3.49 -10.87 0.10
CA PRO A 339 -3.50 -12.34 0.23
C PRO A 339 -4.89 -13.01 0.25
N ASP A 340 -5.91 -12.21 0.53
CA ASP A 340 -7.32 -12.53 0.77
C ASP A 340 -8.17 -11.27 0.43
N ASN A 341 -9.48 -11.32 0.64
CA ASN A 341 -10.40 -10.19 0.40
C ASN A 341 -10.28 -9.02 1.41
N GLY A 342 -9.24 -9.00 2.26
CA GLY A 342 -8.99 -7.95 3.24
C GLY A 342 -8.12 -6.80 2.72
N PRO A 343 -7.79 -5.81 3.58
CA PRO A 343 -7.03 -4.62 3.16
C PRO A 343 -5.60 -4.97 2.71
N ALA A 344 -5.14 -4.35 1.63
CA ALA A 344 -3.81 -4.61 1.05
C ALA A 344 -2.67 -4.07 1.93
N PHE A 345 -1.50 -4.71 1.90
CA PHE A 345 -0.34 -4.29 2.71
C PHE A 345 0.98 -4.49 1.97
N GLN A 346 2.05 -3.85 2.46
CA GLN A 346 3.40 -3.98 1.87
C GLN A 346 4.19 -5.11 2.53
N VAL A 347 4.98 -5.83 1.74
CA VAL A 347 5.92 -6.89 2.15
C VAL A 347 7.26 -6.70 1.44
N TYR A 348 8.33 -7.28 1.97
CA TYR A 348 9.55 -7.48 1.19
C TYR A 348 9.46 -8.79 0.43
N CYS A 349 9.63 -8.72 -0.89
CA CYS A 349 9.75 -9.87 -1.77
C CYS A 349 11.21 -10.16 -2.07
N ASP A 350 11.64 -11.38 -1.77
CA ASP A 350 12.86 -11.97 -2.29
C ASP A 350 12.52 -12.70 -3.60
N MET A 351 13.02 -12.15 -4.72
CA MET A 351 12.79 -12.66 -6.06
C MET A 351 13.95 -13.52 -6.59
N GLU A 352 14.99 -13.75 -5.77
CA GLU A 352 16.28 -14.27 -6.21
C GLU A 352 16.60 -15.63 -5.56
N THR A 353 16.44 -15.78 -4.24
CA THR A 353 16.78 -17.01 -3.50
C THR A 353 15.90 -18.19 -3.90
N ASP A 354 16.49 -19.34 -4.22
CA ASP A 354 15.78 -20.62 -4.32
C ASP A 354 14.54 -20.57 -5.25
N GLY A 355 14.72 -19.97 -6.43
CA GLY A 355 13.65 -19.72 -7.41
C GLY A 355 12.83 -18.45 -7.18
N GLY A 356 13.00 -17.76 -6.04
CA GLY A 356 12.35 -16.49 -5.71
C GLY A 356 10.84 -16.58 -5.47
N GLY A 357 10.18 -15.42 -5.44
CA GLY A 357 8.76 -15.33 -5.13
C GLY A 357 8.46 -15.53 -3.64
N TRP A 358 9.46 -15.31 -2.78
CA TRP A 358 9.35 -15.47 -1.34
C TRP A 358 8.86 -14.20 -0.66
N THR A 359 7.84 -14.32 0.16
CA THR A 359 7.33 -13.23 1.02
C THR A 359 8.07 -13.26 2.35
N VAL A 360 8.98 -12.31 2.58
CA VAL A 360 9.73 -12.19 3.83
C VAL A 360 8.84 -11.61 4.92
N PHE A 361 8.82 -12.25 6.08
CA PHE A 361 8.03 -11.82 7.24
C PHE A 361 8.82 -11.56 8.52
N GLN A 362 10.10 -11.95 8.57
CA GLN A 362 11.04 -11.64 9.64
C GLN A 362 12.45 -11.48 9.06
N ARG A 363 13.19 -10.46 9.51
CA ARG A 363 14.63 -10.31 9.22
C ARG A 363 15.38 -9.74 10.41
N ARG A 364 16.56 -10.32 10.71
CA ARG A 364 17.58 -9.85 11.66
C ARG A 364 18.92 -9.76 10.94
N GLN A 365 19.69 -8.68 11.14
CA GLN A 365 20.94 -8.42 10.40
C GLN A 365 21.93 -7.44 11.09
N ASP A 366 21.48 -6.60 12.02
CA ASP A 366 22.29 -5.48 12.55
C ASP A 366 21.93 -5.01 13.99
N GLY A 367 20.77 -5.42 14.53
CA GLY A 367 20.27 -5.00 15.83
C GLY A 367 19.78 -3.54 15.86
N SER A 368 19.35 -3.00 14.72
CA SER A 368 18.70 -1.68 14.63
C SER A 368 17.31 -1.65 15.25
N VAL A 369 16.64 -2.81 15.37
CA VAL A 369 15.28 -2.92 15.91
C VAL A 369 15.27 -3.79 17.18
N ASP A 370 14.67 -3.27 18.24
CA ASP A 370 14.36 -4.07 19.44
C ASP A 370 13.19 -5.03 19.15
N PHE A 371 13.40 -6.32 19.43
CA PHE A 371 12.42 -7.39 19.29
C PHE A 371 11.82 -7.85 20.64
N TYR A 372 12.25 -7.30 21.79
CA TYR A 372 11.68 -7.63 23.10
C TYR A 372 10.35 -6.88 23.36
N ARG A 373 9.40 -7.03 22.44
CA ARG A 373 8.14 -6.27 22.38
C ARG A 373 6.98 -6.93 23.11
N ASN A 374 5.85 -6.23 23.13
CA ASN A 374 4.58 -6.68 23.70
C ASN A 374 3.70 -7.41 22.66
N TRP A 375 2.52 -7.89 23.07
CA TRP A 375 1.58 -8.60 22.19
C TRP A 375 1.15 -7.74 21.00
N THR A 376 0.69 -6.51 21.26
CA THR A 376 0.16 -5.60 20.24
C THR A 376 1.19 -5.26 19.15
N ASP A 377 2.46 -5.03 19.53
CA ASP A 377 3.56 -4.84 18.56
C ASP A 377 3.75 -6.09 17.69
N TYR A 378 3.74 -7.30 18.28
CA TYR A 378 3.90 -8.55 17.53
C TYR A 378 2.68 -8.89 16.66
N GLU A 379 1.49 -8.49 17.06
CA GLU A 379 0.25 -8.65 16.29
C GLU A 379 0.20 -7.69 15.09
N ASN A 380 0.55 -6.42 15.30
CA ASN A 380 0.54 -5.37 14.28
C ASN A 380 1.76 -5.38 13.36
N GLY A 381 2.94 -5.78 13.85
CA GLY A 381 4.21 -5.72 13.13
C GLY A 381 4.99 -4.42 13.35
N PHE A 382 6.32 -4.50 13.24
CA PHE A 382 7.26 -3.42 13.55
C PHE A 382 8.56 -3.53 12.74
N GLY A 383 9.32 -2.43 12.66
CA GLY A 383 10.60 -2.35 11.93
C GLY A 383 10.45 -1.82 10.49
N ASP A 384 11.47 -2.03 9.66
CA ASP A 384 11.53 -1.59 8.27
C ASP A 384 11.67 -2.80 7.33
N LEU A 385 10.82 -2.91 6.32
CA LEU A 385 10.84 -4.00 5.32
C LEU A 385 12.19 -4.11 4.57
N THR A 386 12.95 -3.01 4.50
CA THR A 386 14.29 -2.92 3.89
C THR A 386 15.43 -3.14 4.89
N GLY A 387 15.13 -3.22 6.19
CA GLY A 387 16.08 -3.50 7.27
C GLY A 387 15.63 -4.69 8.12
N GLU A 388 15.76 -4.58 9.46
CA GLU A 388 15.16 -5.52 10.40
C GLU A 388 13.66 -5.25 10.59
N PHE A 389 12.85 -6.32 10.60
CA PHE A 389 11.41 -6.21 10.85
C PHE A 389 10.76 -7.52 11.31
N TRP A 390 9.56 -7.37 11.87
CA TRP A 390 8.55 -8.40 12.03
C TRP A 390 7.26 -7.95 11.34
N LEU A 391 6.71 -8.75 10.42
CA LEU A 391 5.59 -8.33 9.57
C LEU A 391 4.26 -8.15 10.32
N GLY A 392 4.11 -8.78 11.49
CA GLY A 392 2.88 -8.81 12.29
C GLY A 392 2.12 -10.12 12.14
N LEU A 393 1.77 -10.75 13.26
CA LEU A 393 1.09 -12.06 13.30
C LEU A 393 -0.22 -12.04 12.50
N SER A 394 -0.99 -10.95 12.61
CA SER A 394 -2.21 -10.72 11.83
C SER A 394 -2.00 -10.83 10.30
N LYS A 395 -0.86 -10.36 9.79
CA LYS A 395 -0.50 -10.42 8.37
C LYS A 395 0.08 -11.76 7.96
N ILE A 396 0.83 -12.41 8.84
CA ILE A 396 1.40 -13.76 8.63
C ILE A 396 0.28 -14.81 8.60
N HIS A 397 -0.74 -14.67 9.44
CA HIS A 397 -1.97 -15.44 9.35
C HIS A 397 -2.62 -15.28 7.96
N ARG A 398 -2.93 -14.05 7.53
CA ARG A 398 -3.56 -13.79 6.23
C ARG A 398 -2.79 -14.36 5.02
N LEU A 399 -1.45 -14.31 5.07
CA LEU A 399 -0.60 -14.97 4.07
C LEU A 399 -0.81 -16.50 4.02
N THR A 400 -0.80 -17.14 5.19
CA THR A 400 -0.67 -18.60 5.33
C THR A 400 -1.96 -19.36 5.59
N LYS A 401 -3.07 -18.65 5.82
CA LYS A 401 -4.42 -19.19 6.06
C LYS A 401 -4.93 -20.08 4.92
N GLU A 402 -4.56 -19.77 3.68
CA GLU A 402 -5.09 -20.40 2.47
C GLU A 402 -3.97 -20.96 1.59
N GLY A 403 -4.23 -22.12 0.98
CA GLY A 403 -3.25 -22.86 0.16
C GLY A 403 -2.23 -23.68 0.98
N SER A 404 -1.41 -24.46 0.26
CA SER A 404 -0.21 -25.08 0.84
C SER A 404 0.93 -24.06 0.82
N ASN A 405 1.48 -23.73 1.97
CA ASN A 405 2.56 -22.74 2.12
C ASN A 405 3.83 -23.42 2.62
N THR A 406 4.97 -23.14 1.97
CA THR A 406 6.31 -23.48 2.48
C THR A 406 6.82 -22.38 3.40
N LEU A 407 7.68 -22.75 4.37
CA LEU A 407 8.55 -21.83 5.10
C LEU A 407 10.00 -22.12 4.72
N ARG A 408 10.76 -21.06 4.46
CA ARG A 408 12.22 -21.06 4.39
C ARG A 408 12.77 -20.16 5.49
N VAL A 409 13.78 -20.66 6.19
CA VAL A 409 14.58 -19.92 7.16
C VAL A 409 16.03 -19.95 6.68
N ASP A 410 16.60 -18.78 6.38
CA ASP A 410 18.02 -18.62 6.03
C ASP A 410 18.80 -18.05 7.23
N LEU A 411 20.01 -18.55 7.47
CA LEU A 411 20.84 -18.27 8.65
C LEU A 411 22.30 -17.98 8.26
N GLU A 412 22.94 -17.00 8.92
CA GLU A 412 24.39 -16.71 8.85
C GLU A 412 24.97 -16.58 10.27
N ASP A 413 26.22 -17.02 10.46
CA ASP A 413 27.00 -16.79 11.68
C ASP A 413 28.00 -15.61 11.52
N PHE A 414 28.81 -15.35 12.55
CA PHE A 414 29.79 -14.26 12.52
C PHE A 414 31.08 -14.58 11.76
N GLU A 415 31.25 -15.82 11.28
CA GLU A 415 32.36 -16.26 10.44
C GLU A 415 32.00 -16.21 8.95
N GLY A 416 30.72 -16.00 8.62
CA GLY A 416 30.19 -16.00 7.25
C GLY A 416 29.74 -17.37 6.76
N ASN A 417 29.66 -18.39 7.62
CA ASN A 417 29.06 -19.66 7.26
C ASN A 417 27.53 -19.47 7.16
N THR A 418 26.90 -20.13 6.19
CA THR A 418 25.44 -20.08 5.99
C THR A 418 24.80 -21.46 6.11
N ALA A 419 23.55 -21.49 6.56
CA ALA A 419 22.69 -22.68 6.50
C ALA A 419 21.22 -22.28 6.31
N TYR A 420 20.38 -23.24 5.92
CA TYR A 420 18.95 -23.01 5.76
C TYR A 420 18.11 -24.19 6.28
N ALA A 421 16.86 -23.89 6.64
CA ALA A 421 15.84 -24.86 6.98
C ALA A 421 14.57 -24.57 6.17
N ASN A 422 14.12 -25.56 5.39
CA ASN A 422 12.89 -25.53 4.60
C ASN A 422 11.85 -26.46 5.25
N TYR A 423 10.60 -26.02 5.33
CA TYR A 423 9.47 -26.81 5.84
C TYR A 423 8.37 -26.83 4.77
N SER A 424 7.97 -28.02 4.33
CA SER A 424 6.97 -28.20 3.27
C SER A 424 5.57 -27.74 3.67
N THR A 425 5.30 -27.71 4.98
CA THR A 425 4.05 -27.20 5.58
C THR A 425 4.38 -26.08 6.56
N PHE A 426 3.72 -24.94 6.41
CA PHE A 426 3.74 -23.82 7.36
C PHE A 426 2.39 -23.09 7.36
N SER A 427 1.80 -22.88 8.53
CA SER A 427 0.71 -21.92 8.70
C SER A 427 0.64 -21.38 10.12
N VAL A 428 0.09 -20.17 10.26
CA VAL A 428 -0.14 -19.51 11.55
C VAL A 428 -1.65 -19.32 11.73
N GLY A 429 -2.19 -19.76 12.86
CA GLY A 429 -3.61 -19.56 13.21
C GLY A 429 -3.98 -18.09 13.40
N ASP A 430 -5.24 -17.79 13.69
CA ASP A 430 -5.67 -16.41 14.00
C ASP A 430 -5.54 -16.12 15.51
N GLY A 431 -5.85 -14.88 15.90
CA GLY A 431 -5.80 -14.42 17.30
C GLY A 431 -6.72 -15.18 18.27
N SER A 432 -7.79 -15.83 17.80
CA SER A 432 -8.65 -16.69 18.65
C SER A 432 -7.99 -18.05 18.98
N THR A 433 -6.94 -18.39 18.24
CA THR A 433 -6.04 -19.54 18.48
C THR A 433 -4.65 -19.11 18.98
N GLU A 434 -4.55 -17.86 19.46
CA GLU A 434 -3.31 -17.25 19.94
C GLU A 434 -2.15 -17.42 18.95
N TYR A 435 -2.47 -17.31 17.65
CA TYR A 435 -1.56 -17.46 16.51
C TYR A 435 -0.76 -18.77 16.51
N ILE A 436 -1.41 -19.90 16.82
CA ILE A 436 -0.79 -21.24 16.85
C ILE A 436 0.02 -21.58 15.58
N LEU A 437 1.24 -22.07 15.76
CA LEU A 437 2.12 -22.52 14.69
C LEU A 437 1.76 -23.94 14.25
N THR A 438 1.55 -24.12 12.95
CA THR A 438 1.62 -25.42 12.27
C THR A 438 2.86 -25.44 11.38
N VAL A 439 3.74 -26.41 11.57
CA VAL A 439 4.97 -26.56 10.78
C VAL A 439 5.37 -28.03 10.64
N GLY A 440 5.87 -28.43 9.47
CA GLY A 440 6.27 -29.82 9.24
C GLY A 440 6.94 -30.08 7.90
N GLY A 441 7.48 -31.30 7.76
CA GLY A 441 8.23 -31.74 6.57
C GLY A 441 9.54 -30.98 6.39
N TYR A 442 10.40 -31.04 7.41
CA TYR A 442 11.72 -30.42 7.41
C TYR A 442 12.64 -30.96 6.30
N SER A 443 13.43 -30.06 5.72
CA SER A 443 14.59 -30.33 4.88
C SER A 443 15.61 -29.18 4.98
N GLY A 444 16.84 -29.37 4.49
CA GLY A 444 17.89 -28.34 4.49
C GLY A 444 19.11 -28.69 5.35
N THR A 445 19.97 -27.71 5.58
CA THR A 445 21.32 -27.88 6.15
C THR A 445 21.47 -27.42 7.61
N ALA A 446 20.51 -26.66 8.15
CA ALA A 446 20.59 -26.11 9.51
C ALA A 446 20.16 -27.07 10.64
N GLY A 447 19.61 -28.23 10.30
CA GLY A 447 18.95 -29.12 11.25
C GLY A 447 17.62 -28.56 11.76
N ASP A 448 16.73 -29.42 12.24
CA ASP A 448 15.36 -29.04 12.59
C ASP A 448 15.24 -28.46 14.01
N SER A 449 15.33 -27.14 14.14
CA SER A 449 15.10 -26.44 15.40
C SER A 449 13.69 -25.86 15.55
N LEU A 450 12.73 -26.19 14.67
CA LEU A 450 11.40 -25.57 14.64
C LEU A 450 10.23 -26.56 14.76
N THR A 451 10.34 -27.82 14.31
CA THR A 451 9.23 -28.79 14.47
C THR A 451 8.91 -29.10 15.94
N TRP A 452 9.87 -28.91 16.86
CA TRP A 452 9.61 -28.99 18.31
C TRP A 452 8.73 -27.83 18.86
N HIS A 453 8.52 -26.79 18.05
CA HIS A 453 7.60 -25.67 18.31
C HIS A 453 6.25 -25.85 17.59
N ASN A 454 6.04 -26.94 16.82
CA ASN A 454 4.77 -27.23 16.17
C ASN A 454 3.64 -27.41 17.19
N GLY A 455 2.45 -26.88 16.89
CA GLY A 455 1.29 -26.90 17.78
C GLY A 455 1.40 -25.97 18.99
N ARG A 456 2.34 -25.02 19.00
CA ARG A 456 2.48 -24.03 20.08
C ARG A 456 1.87 -22.68 19.69
N ARG A 457 1.24 -22.04 20.68
CA ARG A 457 0.73 -20.67 20.62
C ARG A 457 1.88 -19.67 20.66
N PHE A 458 1.66 -18.43 20.25
CA PHE A 458 2.68 -17.39 20.35
C PHE A 458 2.71 -16.79 21.76
N THR A 459 3.91 -16.51 22.28
CA THR A 459 4.11 -15.96 23.64
C THR A 459 5.00 -14.72 23.59
N THR A 460 4.52 -13.65 24.24
CA THR A 460 5.25 -12.39 24.46
C THR A 460 5.43 -12.16 25.96
N ARG A 461 6.28 -11.18 26.34
CA ARG A 461 6.56 -10.83 27.74
C ARG A 461 5.32 -10.46 28.58
N ASP A 462 4.24 -10.07 27.92
CA ASP A 462 2.98 -9.59 28.47
C ASP A 462 1.78 -10.50 28.19
N ASN A 463 1.94 -11.55 27.37
CA ASN A 463 0.91 -12.53 27.08
C ASN A 463 1.53 -13.94 27.01
N ASP A 464 1.38 -14.69 28.10
CA ASP A 464 1.97 -16.01 28.26
C ASP A 464 1.01 -17.12 27.78
N ASN A 465 1.42 -17.83 26.73
CA ASN A 465 0.69 -18.94 26.13
C ASN A 465 1.57 -20.18 25.91
N ASP A 466 2.76 -20.26 26.55
CA ASP A 466 3.66 -21.40 26.34
C ASP A 466 3.31 -22.59 27.24
N ALA A 467 4.24 -23.51 27.45
CA ALA A 467 3.97 -24.76 28.19
C ALA A 467 4.76 -24.86 29.51
N TRP A 468 5.49 -23.81 29.91
CA TRP A 468 6.21 -23.75 31.19
C TRP A 468 5.41 -22.97 32.24
N ASP A 469 5.69 -23.20 33.53
CA ASP A 469 5.03 -22.50 34.65
C ASP A 469 5.52 -21.04 34.83
N ASN A 470 6.40 -20.56 33.95
CA ASN A 470 6.92 -19.20 33.91
C ASN A 470 7.10 -18.78 32.45
N ASN A 471 6.93 -17.50 32.15
CA ASN A 471 6.95 -16.98 30.78
C ASN A 471 8.31 -17.17 30.07
N CYS A 472 8.35 -17.98 29.02
CA CYS A 472 9.57 -18.21 28.25
C CYS A 472 10.04 -16.97 27.46
N ALA A 473 9.18 -16.01 27.13
CA ALA A 473 9.56 -14.76 26.46
C ALA A 473 10.41 -13.86 27.37
N GLU A 474 10.09 -13.76 28.66
CA GLU A 474 10.94 -13.09 29.64
C GLU A 474 12.27 -13.84 29.84
N PHE A 475 12.20 -15.16 29.93
CA PHE A 475 13.39 -15.99 30.08
C PHE A 475 14.32 -15.93 28.85
N ARG A 476 13.78 -15.82 27.64
CA ARG A 476 14.53 -15.79 26.37
C ARG A 476 14.75 -14.41 25.76
N ASN A 477 14.19 -13.34 26.33
CA ASN A 477 14.23 -11.97 25.81
C ASN A 477 13.87 -11.86 24.32
N GLY A 478 12.76 -12.48 23.93
CA GLY A 478 12.19 -12.44 22.59
C GLY A 478 10.75 -12.96 22.63
N ALA A 479 10.02 -12.93 21.51
CA ALA A 479 8.69 -13.53 21.43
C ALA A 479 8.61 -14.58 20.32
N TRP A 480 7.98 -15.72 20.63
CA TRP A 480 8.04 -16.90 19.78
C TRP A 480 6.92 -17.88 20.10
N TRP A 481 6.79 -18.91 19.28
CA TRP A 481 5.98 -20.09 19.56
C TRP A 481 6.66 -21.00 20.58
N TYR A 482 6.86 -20.53 21.81
CA TYR A 482 7.64 -21.26 22.83
C TYR A 482 6.97 -22.56 23.28
N ASN A 483 7.79 -23.48 23.78
CA ASN A 483 7.40 -24.78 24.32
C ASN A 483 7.87 -24.86 25.78
N GLN A 484 9.04 -25.43 26.06
CA GLN A 484 9.66 -25.42 27.41
C GLN A 484 11.20 -25.29 27.35
N CYS A 485 11.82 -24.21 26.85
CA CYS A 485 11.26 -23.04 26.17
C CYS A 485 11.52 -23.06 24.67
N ALA A 486 12.78 -23.25 24.25
CA ALA A 486 13.21 -22.98 22.89
C ALA A 486 14.32 -23.92 22.37
N PHE A 487 14.14 -24.42 21.15
CA PHE A 487 15.21 -24.95 20.28
C PHE A 487 15.62 -23.92 19.21
N SER A 488 14.71 -23.05 18.78
CA SER A 488 14.98 -21.84 18.00
C SER A 488 14.49 -20.59 18.74
N ASN A 489 15.20 -19.47 18.59
CA ASN A 489 14.88 -18.19 19.24
C ASN A 489 15.18 -17.00 18.32
N LEU A 490 14.65 -16.99 17.09
CA LEU A 490 15.06 -16.02 16.05
C LEU A 490 14.70 -14.56 16.39
N ASN A 491 13.72 -14.37 17.28
CA ASN A 491 13.28 -13.07 17.78
C ASN A 491 13.99 -12.66 19.10
N GLY A 492 15.05 -13.36 19.51
CA GLY A 492 15.85 -13.02 20.70
C GLY A 492 16.73 -11.78 20.53
N ILE A 493 17.58 -11.53 21.53
CA ILE A 493 18.52 -10.40 21.55
C ILE A 493 19.51 -10.50 20.38
N TYR A 494 19.65 -9.40 19.62
CA TYR A 494 20.73 -9.27 18.64
C TYR A 494 22.03 -8.89 19.34
N PHE A 495 23.08 -9.70 19.19
CA PHE A 495 24.43 -9.40 19.65
C PHE A 495 25.30 -8.98 18.47
N LYS A 496 26.16 -7.96 18.64
CA LYS A 496 26.99 -7.44 17.53
C LYS A 496 28.23 -8.28 17.21
N THR A 497 28.44 -9.36 17.94
CA THR A 497 29.54 -10.32 17.82
C THR A 497 29.06 -11.71 18.24
N ALA A 498 29.74 -12.77 17.79
CA ALA A 498 29.51 -14.13 18.30
C ALA A 498 29.59 -14.13 19.84
N THR A 499 28.49 -14.56 20.47
CA THR A 499 28.31 -14.57 21.92
C THR A 499 27.74 -15.92 22.32
N ASP A 500 28.09 -16.43 23.50
CA ASP A 500 27.43 -17.59 24.10
C ASP A 500 26.31 -17.10 25.03
N ASN A 501 25.07 -17.02 24.51
CA ASN A 501 23.92 -16.57 25.27
C ASN A 501 22.60 -17.15 24.75
N TYR A 502 21.92 -17.93 25.59
CA TYR A 502 20.62 -18.56 25.32
C TYR A 502 19.44 -17.57 25.15
N LYS A 503 19.64 -16.28 25.45
CA LYS A 503 18.69 -15.17 25.18
C LYS A 503 18.88 -14.55 23.79
N GLY A 504 19.91 -14.96 23.05
CA GLY A 504 20.19 -14.41 21.73
C GLY A 504 19.41 -15.05 20.60
N ILE A 505 19.73 -14.65 19.38
CA ILE A 505 19.25 -15.28 18.14
C ILE A 505 19.94 -16.65 18.00
N ASN A 506 19.26 -17.74 18.38
CA ASN A 506 19.85 -19.10 18.41
C ASN A 506 19.10 -20.09 17.50
N TRP A 507 19.83 -21.09 16.96
CA TRP A 507 19.28 -22.25 16.24
C TRP A 507 20.01 -23.53 16.67
N ARG A 508 19.35 -24.33 17.53
CA ARG A 508 19.97 -25.42 18.30
C ARG A 508 20.74 -26.44 17.45
N PHE A 509 20.17 -26.90 16.34
CA PHE A 509 20.74 -28.02 15.58
C PHE A 509 21.79 -27.61 14.54
N TRP A 510 22.07 -26.32 14.36
CA TRP A 510 23.15 -25.84 13.48
C TRP A 510 24.44 -25.53 14.24
N LYS A 511 24.32 -24.79 15.36
CA LYS A 511 25.47 -24.38 16.19
C LYS A 511 25.35 -24.93 17.60
N ASN A 512 24.40 -24.41 18.38
CA ASN A 512 23.88 -24.96 19.65
C ASN A 512 22.78 -24.00 20.17
N SER A 513 22.26 -24.25 21.38
CA SER A 513 21.18 -23.45 21.99
C SER A 513 21.62 -22.08 22.56
N HIS A 514 22.90 -21.71 22.48
CA HIS A 514 23.50 -20.51 23.08
C HIS A 514 24.28 -19.64 22.08
N TYR A 515 24.95 -20.22 21.08
CA TYR A 515 25.70 -19.49 20.07
C TYR A 515 24.76 -18.54 19.30
N THR A 516 25.09 -17.25 19.27
CA THR A 516 24.27 -16.22 18.64
C THR A 516 24.58 -16.04 17.16
N LEU A 517 23.54 -15.98 16.33
CA LEU A 517 23.64 -15.79 14.88
C LEU A 517 23.73 -14.31 14.49
N LYS A 518 24.28 -14.05 13.30
CA LYS A 518 24.53 -12.71 12.73
C LYS A 518 23.39 -12.26 11.82
N PHE A 519 22.90 -13.15 10.96
CA PHE A 519 21.76 -12.89 10.08
C PHE A 519 20.76 -14.03 10.19
N THR A 520 19.48 -13.69 10.23
CA THR A 520 18.40 -14.67 10.10
C THR A 520 17.23 -14.05 9.35
N GLU A 521 16.65 -14.77 8.39
CA GLU A 521 15.48 -14.32 7.65
C GLU A 521 14.45 -15.46 7.54
N MET A 522 13.18 -15.15 7.80
CA MET A 522 12.05 -16.07 7.62
C MET A 522 11.15 -15.59 6.49
N LYS A 523 10.84 -16.49 5.56
CA LYS A 523 10.04 -16.19 4.37
C LYS A 523 9.16 -17.35 3.93
N THR A 524 8.01 -17.04 3.37
CA THR A 524 6.99 -18.02 2.97
C THR A 524 6.57 -17.87 1.51
N ARG A 525 6.17 -18.97 0.88
CA ARG A 525 5.77 -19.05 -0.53
C ARG A 525 4.63 -20.06 -0.69
N ARG A 526 3.62 -19.72 -1.49
CA ARG A 526 2.54 -20.66 -1.85
C ARG A 526 3.08 -21.69 -2.84
N ASN A 527 2.84 -22.97 -2.54
CA ASN A 527 3.35 -24.10 -3.32
C ASN A 527 2.55 -24.30 -4.63
N ASN A 528 1.23 -24.07 -4.55
CA ASN A 528 0.29 -24.13 -5.69
C ASN A 528 0.30 -22.81 -6.44
#